data_AF-A0A6M0S8Z5-F1
#
_entry.id   AF-A0A6M0S8Z5-F1
#
_cell.length_a   1.000
_cell.length_b   1.000
_cell.length_c   1.000
_cell.angle_alpha   90.00
_cell.angle_beta   90.00
_cell.angle_gamma   90.00
#
_symmetry.space_group_name_H-M   'P 1'
#
loop_
_entity.id
_entity.type
_entity.pdbx_description
1 polymer ?
#
loop_
_entity_poly.entity_id
_entity_poly.type
_entity_poly.pdbx_seq_one_letter_code
_entity_poly.pdbx_strand_id
1 'polypeptide(L)'
;MTDTVDLVLQITEPSVTLDSYATTALEKTRLYYQDKDDNLASSDQAKTYLATEGMLGTISVITERLNKSGLDNVLRLLLSEPIIYATLLRKSIYVGDITYYDSTISSGDGIDKDDTEGIYNSVLRHVSDIPKRYFLARMIALVLDDKHIQVQAGDKRWEQLEDLLLEQGLPITVGKVEPAVNELLSTIYTEGDIPHYVEQFVENLETKEANGESTILPSSVFTTAIKQGMTDYLVKLGVQITSESDFTNGVYNEYFFLAYNEALKIANVAEDPIDTARIKGGETTWDFSVDTFESIEEQGVSPDNILAAGALDYIYCIGERMHVFDVANALVLRWAGGVLDVPDGTTAAALYRYHKLRSERSTPQERAMLYRRVLNRGGGQLLSNMVANEDFPRLWHQLMSEVAEYIRKAEGSYSAESWVSKAPIYQATKNLQYNLSETMTGMAHLQVTEDYAHLQEALDIIKADYVLTSYGGRRESIWTVVEQVAKEDLGIMVSSAPIRTSAVEGNKVFQWISNFNEGSVQDSSFQSFLSSAEAWIIAQASMEEDDGSFGRDGDGMDDMDGMDDDFDDWD
;
A
#
# COMPACT_ATOMS: atom_id res chain seq x y z
N MET A 1 -27.00 -39.82 19.04
CA MET A 1 -25.58 -39.96 18.65
C MET A 1 -25.40 -40.65 17.29
N THR A 2 -26.47 -40.95 16.55
CA THR A 2 -26.42 -41.38 15.15
C THR A 2 -26.44 -40.20 14.17
N ASP A 3 -27.12 -39.10 14.52
CA ASP A 3 -27.25 -37.91 13.64
C ASP A 3 -25.93 -37.17 13.36
N THR A 4 -24.90 -37.35 14.19
CA THR A 4 -23.60 -36.67 14.02
C THR A 4 -22.72 -37.31 12.96
N VAL A 5 -22.93 -38.58 12.58
CA VAL A 5 -22.06 -39.26 11.60
C VAL A 5 -22.49 -38.92 10.17
N ASP A 6 -23.79 -38.71 9.93
CA ASP A 6 -24.30 -38.44 8.59
C ASP A 6 -23.95 -37.05 8.06
N LEU A 7 -23.70 -36.08 8.95
CA LEU A 7 -23.32 -34.70 8.60
C LEU A 7 -21.84 -34.53 8.22
N VAL A 8 -20.98 -35.51 8.53
CA VAL A 8 -19.51 -35.31 8.50
C VAL A 8 -18.94 -35.25 7.08
N LEU A 9 -19.65 -35.75 6.07
CA LEU A 9 -19.21 -35.71 4.65
C LEU A 9 -20.22 -35.02 3.71
N GLN A 10 -21.13 -34.21 4.25
CA GLN A 10 -22.14 -33.52 3.45
C GLN A 10 -21.69 -32.10 3.11
N ILE A 11 -21.05 -31.96 1.96
CA ILE A 11 -20.85 -30.65 1.34
C ILE A 11 -22.07 -30.35 0.49
N THR A 12 -22.64 -29.16 0.70
CA THR A 12 -23.84 -28.71 0.00
C THR A 12 -23.55 -28.65 -1.50
N GLU A 13 -24.29 -29.42 -2.28
CA GLU A 13 -24.24 -29.40 -3.75
C GLU A 13 -24.45 -27.97 -4.28
N PRO A 14 -23.86 -27.63 -5.43
CA PRO A 14 -24.11 -26.34 -6.05
C PRO A 14 -25.59 -26.20 -6.40
N SER A 15 -26.16 -25.01 -6.21
CA SER A 15 -27.58 -24.73 -6.44
C SER A 15 -27.92 -24.58 -7.94
N VAL A 16 -27.39 -25.46 -8.77
CA VAL A 16 -27.52 -25.44 -10.23
C VAL A 16 -28.01 -26.78 -10.74
N THR A 17 -28.84 -26.75 -11.78
CA THR A 17 -29.23 -27.99 -12.47
C THR A 17 -28.06 -28.47 -13.32
N LEU A 18 -27.61 -29.70 -13.09
CA LEU A 18 -26.44 -30.27 -13.76
C LEU A 18 -26.78 -30.73 -15.17
N ASP A 19 -25.85 -30.49 -16.09
CA ASP A 19 -25.89 -31.07 -17.43
C ASP A 19 -25.75 -32.61 -17.39
N SER A 20 -26.33 -33.28 -18.39
CA SER A 20 -26.18 -34.73 -18.59
C SER A 20 -24.71 -35.16 -18.72
N TYR A 21 -23.88 -34.35 -19.38
CA TYR A 21 -22.45 -34.60 -19.53
C TYR A 21 -21.71 -34.45 -18.20
N ALA A 22 -22.03 -33.41 -17.43
CA ALA A 22 -21.46 -33.19 -16.09
C ALA A 22 -21.85 -34.32 -15.13
N THR A 23 -23.11 -34.78 -15.17
CA THR A 23 -23.60 -35.89 -14.34
C THR A 23 -22.86 -37.19 -14.67
N THR A 24 -22.72 -37.50 -15.96
CA THR A 24 -22.03 -38.72 -16.41
C THR A 24 -20.53 -38.66 -16.13
N ALA A 25 -19.92 -37.48 -16.25
CA ALA A 25 -18.51 -37.28 -15.91
C ALA A 25 -18.27 -37.40 -14.40
N LEU A 26 -19.19 -36.90 -13.57
CA LEU A 26 -19.12 -37.04 -12.11
C LEU A 26 -19.17 -38.51 -11.71
N GLU A 27 -20.10 -39.27 -12.30
CA GLU A 27 -20.22 -40.72 -12.10
C GLU A 27 -18.92 -41.45 -12.47
N LYS A 28 -18.34 -41.15 -13.64
CA LYS A 28 -17.06 -41.74 -14.08
C LYS A 28 -15.89 -41.35 -13.17
N THR A 29 -15.91 -40.13 -12.63
CA THR A 29 -14.90 -39.64 -11.68
C THR A 29 -15.03 -40.36 -10.35
N ARG A 30 -16.26 -40.55 -9.85
CA ARG A 30 -16.54 -41.31 -8.65
C ARG A 30 -16.06 -42.76 -8.77
N LEU A 31 -16.41 -43.45 -9.87
CA LEU A 31 -15.98 -44.83 -10.13
C LEU A 31 -14.45 -44.95 -10.19
N TYR A 32 -13.78 -43.97 -10.78
CA TYR A 32 -12.32 -43.93 -10.84
C TYR A 32 -11.69 -43.86 -9.44
N TYR A 33 -12.24 -43.06 -8.52
CA TYR A 33 -11.76 -43.02 -7.13
C TYR A 33 -12.16 -44.26 -6.32
N GLN A 34 -13.30 -44.88 -6.67
CA GLN A 34 -13.76 -46.13 -6.04
C GLN A 34 -12.83 -47.32 -6.35
N ASP A 35 -12.33 -47.42 -7.60
CA ASP A 35 -11.42 -48.50 -8.04
C ASP A 35 -9.99 -48.34 -7.49
N LYS A 36 -9.60 -47.13 -7.09
CA LYS A 36 -8.26 -46.82 -6.60
C LYS A 36 -8.06 -47.06 -5.12
N ASP A 37 -9.14 -47.25 -4.35
CA ASP A 37 -9.07 -47.44 -2.90
C ASP A 37 -10.10 -48.46 -2.39
N ASP A 38 -9.66 -49.71 -2.25
CA ASP A 38 -10.49 -50.84 -1.78
C ASP A 38 -11.16 -50.59 -0.41
N ASN A 39 -10.59 -49.70 0.42
CA ASN A 39 -11.12 -49.37 1.74
C ASN A 39 -12.20 -48.27 1.71
N LEU A 40 -12.37 -47.57 0.58
CA LEU A 40 -13.34 -46.49 0.38
C LEU A 40 -14.35 -46.81 -0.75
N ALA A 41 -14.53 -48.10 -1.05
CA ALA A 41 -15.36 -48.58 -2.15
C ALA A 41 -16.87 -48.26 -2.03
N SER A 42 -17.33 -47.69 -0.90
CA SER A 42 -18.69 -47.19 -0.73
C SER A 42 -18.73 -46.05 0.28
N SER A 43 -19.79 -45.22 0.21
CA SER A 43 -20.01 -44.11 1.14
C SER A 43 -20.06 -44.57 2.62
N ASP A 44 -20.65 -45.74 2.89
CA ASP A 44 -20.73 -46.30 4.23
C ASP A 44 -19.36 -46.79 4.74
N GLN A 45 -18.52 -47.34 3.87
CA GLN A 45 -17.14 -47.70 4.20
C GLN A 45 -16.28 -46.47 4.46
N ALA A 46 -16.45 -45.41 3.67
CA ALA A 46 -15.78 -44.13 3.90
C ALA A 46 -16.14 -43.51 5.26
N LYS A 47 -17.43 -43.50 5.61
CA LYS A 47 -17.89 -43.05 6.94
C LYS A 47 -17.35 -43.92 8.07
N THR A 48 -17.36 -45.24 7.89
CA THR A 48 -16.87 -46.20 8.90
C THR A 48 -15.37 -46.02 9.14
N TYR A 49 -14.58 -45.84 8.07
CA TYR A 49 -13.15 -45.57 8.14
C TYR A 49 -12.85 -44.29 8.93
N LEU A 50 -13.52 -43.19 8.61
CA LEU A 50 -13.31 -41.90 9.29
C LEU A 50 -13.73 -41.93 10.76
N ALA A 51 -14.77 -42.71 11.10
CA ALA A 51 -15.19 -42.95 12.47
C ALA A 51 -14.17 -43.77 13.27
N THR A 52 -13.55 -44.78 12.66
CA THR A 52 -12.49 -45.58 13.30
C THR A 52 -11.21 -44.78 13.56
N GLU A 53 -10.95 -43.76 12.75
CA GLU A 53 -9.78 -42.88 12.87
C GLU A 53 -9.94 -41.75 13.92
N GLY A 54 -11.13 -41.61 14.53
CA GLY A 54 -11.37 -40.63 15.59
C GLY A 54 -11.49 -39.16 15.13
N MET A 55 -11.57 -38.93 13.83
CA MET A 55 -11.46 -37.58 13.22
C MET A 55 -12.80 -36.89 12.99
N LEU A 56 -13.90 -37.45 13.46
CA LEU A 56 -15.25 -36.92 13.18
C LEU A 56 -15.42 -35.45 13.59
N GLY A 57 -14.77 -35.04 14.69
CA GLY A 57 -14.77 -33.64 15.16
C GLY A 57 -14.05 -32.70 14.19
N THR A 58 -12.79 -33.02 13.86
CA THR A 58 -11.95 -32.26 12.91
C THR A 58 -12.63 -32.13 11.54
N ILE A 59 -13.16 -33.22 11.01
CA ILE A 59 -13.81 -33.23 9.69
C ILE A 59 -15.09 -32.40 9.72
N SER A 60 -15.89 -32.46 10.79
CA SER A 60 -17.09 -31.61 10.91
C SER A 60 -16.75 -30.12 10.80
N VAL A 61 -15.65 -29.67 11.42
CA VAL A 61 -15.18 -28.29 11.35
C VAL A 61 -14.74 -27.93 9.92
N ILE A 62 -14.01 -28.83 9.25
CA ILE A 62 -13.55 -28.63 7.87
C ILE A 62 -14.74 -28.58 6.90
N THR A 63 -15.69 -29.50 7.01
CA THR A 63 -16.90 -29.56 6.20
C THR A 63 -17.75 -28.30 6.37
N GLU A 64 -17.92 -27.81 7.59
CA GLU A 64 -18.64 -26.55 7.85
C GLU A 64 -17.93 -25.34 7.21
N ARG A 65 -16.61 -25.29 7.29
CA ARG A 65 -15.80 -24.24 6.67
C ARG A 65 -15.86 -24.28 5.14
N LEU A 66 -15.77 -25.46 4.54
CA LEU A 66 -15.91 -25.65 3.09
C LEU A 66 -17.29 -25.20 2.61
N ASN A 67 -18.35 -25.54 3.34
CA ASN A 67 -19.71 -25.11 3.03
C ASN A 67 -19.90 -23.58 3.08
N LYS A 68 -19.21 -22.90 4.00
CA LYS A 68 -19.23 -21.43 4.14
C LYS A 68 -18.27 -20.71 3.17
N SER A 69 -17.34 -21.42 2.55
CA SER A 69 -16.36 -20.82 1.64
C SER A 69 -16.93 -20.58 0.23
N GLY A 70 -16.38 -19.58 -0.46
CA GLY A 70 -16.76 -19.20 -1.83
C GLY A 70 -16.23 -20.14 -2.92
N LEU A 71 -16.36 -21.46 -2.73
CA LEU A 71 -15.88 -22.46 -3.70
C LEU A 71 -16.61 -22.33 -5.03
N ASP A 72 -15.85 -22.46 -6.12
CA ASP A 72 -16.38 -22.64 -7.46
C ASP A 72 -17.33 -23.85 -7.53
N ASN A 73 -18.32 -23.77 -8.43
CA ASN A 73 -19.36 -24.77 -8.57
C ASN A 73 -18.81 -26.15 -8.94
N VAL A 74 -17.73 -26.24 -9.72
CA VAL A 74 -17.09 -27.52 -10.07
C VAL A 74 -16.44 -28.15 -8.84
N LEU A 75 -15.70 -27.36 -8.06
CA LEU A 75 -15.06 -27.84 -6.84
C LEU A 75 -16.09 -28.26 -5.80
N ARG A 76 -17.16 -27.48 -5.65
CA ARG A 76 -18.28 -27.79 -4.77
C ARG A 76 -18.99 -29.10 -5.17
N LEU A 77 -19.18 -29.32 -6.48
CA LEU A 77 -19.76 -30.57 -7.01
C LEU A 77 -18.85 -31.78 -6.77
N LEU A 78 -17.54 -31.64 -6.94
CA LEU A 78 -16.60 -32.73 -6.71
C LEU A 78 -16.51 -33.10 -5.24
N LEU A 79 -16.58 -32.11 -4.35
CA LEU A 79 -16.52 -32.30 -2.91
C LEU A 79 -17.85 -32.75 -2.30
N SER A 80 -18.99 -32.52 -2.97
CA SER A 80 -20.28 -33.07 -2.53
C SER A 80 -20.35 -34.59 -2.69
N GLU A 81 -19.51 -35.20 -3.53
CA GLU A 81 -19.40 -36.65 -3.65
C GLU A 81 -18.59 -37.26 -2.48
N PRO A 82 -19.22 -38.06 -1.59
CA PRO A 82 -18.59 -38.51 -0.35
C PRO A 82 -17.32 -39.36 -0.57
N ILE A 83 -17.27 -40.13 -1.66
CA ILE A 83 -16.12 -40.99 -1.99
C ILE A 83 -14.91 -40.14 -2.36
N ILE A 84 -15.11 -39.10 -3.17
CA ILE A 84 -14.05 -38.17 -3.59
C ILE A 84 -13.55 -37.41 -2.36
N TYR A 85 -14.46 -36.84 -1.58
CA TYR A 85 -14.10 -36.05 -0.39
C TYR A 85 -13.36 -36.89 0.66
N ALA A 86 -13.83 -38.11 0.96
CA ALA A 86 -13.16 -39.00 1.90
C ALA A 86 -11.77 -39.44 1.43
N THR A 87 -11.59 -39.68 0.12
CA THR A 87 -10.29 -40.04 -0.45
C THR A 87 -9.30 -38.89 -0.34
N LEU A 88 -9.75 -37.64 -0.55
CA LEU A 88 -8.92 -36.45 -0.39
C LEU A 88 -8.52 -36.23 1.08
N LEU A 89 -9.45 -36.35 2.02
CA LEU A 89 -9.15 -36.28 3.45
C LEU A 89 -8.12 -37.32 3.87
N ARG A 90 -8.26 -38.56 3.39
CA ARG A 90 -7.29 -39.62 3.65
C ARG A 90 -5.91 -39.27 3.07
N LYS A 91 -5.85 -38.74 1.85
CA LYS A 91 -4.61 -38.33 1.20
C LYS A 91 -3.91 -37.18 1.93
N SER A 92 -4.66 -36.25 2.53
CA SER A 92 -4.12 -35.16 3.33
C SER A 92 -3.45 -35.64 4.63
N ILE A 93 -3.94 -36.74 5.22
CA ILE A 93 -3.49 -37.24 6.52
C ILE A 93 -2.45 -38.36 6.39
N TYR A 94 -2.62 -39.23 5.40
CA TYR A 94 -1.74 -40.37 5.17
C TYR A 94 -0.95 -40.16 3.87
N VAL A 95 0.35 -39.91 4.02
CA VAL A 95 1.31 -39.95 2.92
C VAL A 95 1.65 -41.42 2.63
N GLY A 96 0.70 -42.15 2.05
CA GLY A 96 0.97 -43.42 1.39
C GLY A 96 1.20 -43.17 -0.10
N ASP A 97 2.20 -43.82 -0.70
CA ASP A 97 2.48 -43.76 -2.14
C ASP A 97 1.23 -44.18 -2.95
N ILE A 98 0.42 -43.21 -3.36
CA ILE A 98 -0.52 -43.41 -4.46
C ILE A 98 0.29 -43.16 -5.73
N THR A 99 0.81 -44.23 -6.32
CA THR A 99 1.57 -44.15 -7.57
C THR A 99 0.63 -43.71 -8.69
N TYR A 100 0.91 -42.55 -9.26
CA TYR A 100 0.28 -42.04 -10.48
C TYR A 100 1.36 -41.84 -11.55
N TYR A 101 1.00 -42.07 -12.81
CA TYR A 101 1.86 -41.98 -14.01
C TYR A 101 3.17 -41.20 -13.77
N ASP A 102 4.27 -41.95 -13.71
CA ASP A 102 5.69 -41.53 -13.71
C ASP A 102 6.11 -40.33 -12.85
N SER A 103 5.40 -40.03 -11.75
CA SER A 103 5.88 -39.04 -10.76
C SER A 103 5.63 -39.51 -9.33
N THR A 104 6.72 -39.81 -8.62
CA THR A 104 6.73 -40.04 -7.17
C THR A 104 6.95 -38.69 -6.49
N ILE A 105 5.89 -38.08 -5.98
CA ILE A 105 6.02 -36.88 -5.13
C ILE A 105 6.44 -37.35 -3.74
N SER A 106 7.74 -37.46 -3.52
CA SER A 106 8.33 -37.71 -2.20
C SER A 106 8.54 -36.37 -1.49
N SER A 107 7.65 -35.98 -0.57
CA SER A 107 7.96 -34.93 0.41
C SER A 107 6.95 -34.85 1.57
N GLY A 108 7.43 -35.04 2.80
CA GLY A 108 6.86 -34.46 4.03
C GLY A 108 6.03 -35.40 4.92
N ASP A 109 6.20 -35.25 6.25
CA ASP A 109 5.36 -35.87 7.27
C ASP A 109 3.87 -35.56 6.99
N GLY A 110 2.99 -36.56 7.08
CA GLY A 110 1.55 -36.36 6.94
C GLY A 110 1.02 -35.29 7.90
N ILE A 111 -0.03 -34.58 7.48
CA ILE A 111 -0.60 -33.50 8.28
C ILE A 111 -1.20 -34.09 9.56
N ASP A 112 -0.92 -33.47 10.70
CA ASP A 112 -1.46 -33.89 11.99
C ASP A 112 -3.00 -33.96 11.91
N LYS A 113 -3.60 -35.01 12.48
CA LYS A 113 -5.05 -35.23 12.48
C LYS A 113 -5.80 -34.12 13.22
N ASP A 114 -5.12 -33.39 14.09
CA ASP A 114 -5.66 -32.25 14.82
C ASP A 114 -5.43 -30.90 14.09
N ASP A 115 -4.61 -30.87 13.03
CA ASP A 115 -4.36 -29.65 12.22
C ASP A 115 -5.47 -29.43 11.18
N THR A 116 -6.58 -28.87 11.66
CA THR A 116 -7.73 -28.49 10.81
C THR A 116 -7.37 -27.55 9.65
N GLU A 117 -6.37 -26.68 9.81
CA GLU A 117 -5.98 -25.69 8.79
C GLU A 117 -5.16 -26.35 7.68
N GLY A 118 -4.18 -27.19 8.06
CA GLY A 118 -3.38 -27.97 7.14
C GLY A 118 -4.25 -28.89 6.28
N ILE A 119 -5.19 -29.62 6.91
CA ILE A 119 -6.07 -30.54 6.19
C ILE A 119 -7.00 -29.76 5.25
N TYR A 120 -7.58 -28.64 5.69
CA TYR A 120 -8.42 -27.78 4.83
C TYR A 120 -7.68 -27.32 3.56
N ASN A 121 -6.48 -26.76 3.71
CA ASN A 121 -5.70 -26.28 2.57
C ASN A 121 -5.22 -27.42 1.66
N SER A 122 -4.88 -28.57 2.23
CA SER A 122 -4.51 -29.78 1.49
C SER A 122 -5.67 -30.31 0.65
N VAL A 123 -6.88 -30.38 1.21
CA VAL A 123 -8.08 -30.80 0.46
C VAL A 123 -8.35 -29.87 -0.72
N LEU A 124 -8.27 -28.54 -0.53
CA LEU A 124 -8.46 -27.56 -1.61
C LEU A 124 -7.41 -27.67 -2.72
N ARG A 125 -6.15 -27.88 -2.35
CA ARG A 125 -5.07 -28.08 -3.29
C ARG A 125 -5.27 -29.36 -4.09
N HIS A 126 -5.60 -30.46 -3.41
CA HIS A 126 -5.73 -31.77 -4.06
C HIS A 126 -7.00 -31.90 -4.90
N VAL A 127 -8.12 -31.27 -4.52
CA VAL A 127 -9.32 -31.27 -5.37
C VAL A 127 -9.10 -30.52 -6.68
N SER A 128 -8.33 -29.43 -6.64
CA SER A 128 -8.03 -28.59 -7.80
C SER A 128 -7.04 -29.22 -8.79
N ASP A 129 -6.35 -30.28 -8.35
CA ASP A 129 -5.34 -30.99 -9.14
C ASP A 129 -5.96 -32.18 -9.90
N ILE A 130 -5.92 -33.40 -9.34
CA ILE A 130 -6.30 -34.62 -10.05
C ILE A 130 -7.81 -34.76 -10.27
N PRO A 131 -8.69 -34.58 -9.25
CA PRO A 131 -10.14 -34.73 -9.43
C PRO A 131 -10.72 -33.75 -10.44
N LYS A 132 -10.34 -32.46 -10.37
CA LYS A 132 -10.80 -31.44 -11.30
C LYS A 132 -10.35 -31.74 -12.74
N ARG A 133 -9.07 -32.02 -12.96
CA ARG A 133 -8.53 -32.39 -14.28
C ARG A 133 -9.26 -33.60 -14.86
N TYR A 134 -9.39 -34.66 -14.07
CA TYR A 134 -10.04 -35.90 -14.54
C TYR A 134 -11.52 -35.69 -14.88
N PHE A 135 -12.25 -34.96 -14.02
CA PHE A 135 -13.66 -34.64 -14.25
C PHE A 135 -13.87 -33.86 -15.54
N LEU A 136 -13.10 -32.79 -15.73
CA LEU A 136 -13.21 -31.95 -16.92
C LEU A 136 -12.77 -32.69 -18.20
N ALA A 137 -11.70 -33.49 -18.13
CA ALA A 137 -11.27 -34.34 -19.24
C ALA A 137 -12.35 -35.38 -19.63
N ARG A 138 -13.06 -35.94 -18.65
CA ARG A 138 -14.18 -36.86 -18.91
C ARG A 138 -15.39 -36.15 -19.51
N MET A 139 -15.67 -34.92 -19.11
CA MET A 139 -16.73 -34.11 -19.72
C MET A 139 -16.44 -33.87 -21.21
N ILE A 140 -15.21 -33.44 -21.55
CA ILE A 140 -14.81 -33.26 -22.94
C ILE A 140 -14.91 -34.58 -23.72
N ALA A 141 -14.35 -35.66 -23.19
CA ALA A 141 -14.35 -36.95 -23.86
C ALA A 141 -15.77 -37.43 -24.20
N LEU A 142 -16.76 -37.17 -23.34
CA LEU A 142 -18.16 -37.50 -23.60
C LEU A 142 -18.76 -36.67 -24.73
N VAL A 143 -18.47 -35.37 -24.77
CA VAL A 143 -18.94 -34.49 -25.85
C VAL A 143 -18.28 -34.88 -27.19
N LEU A 144 -16.99 -35.19 -27.18
CA LEU A 144 -16.28 -35.62 -28.39
C LEU A 144 -16.81 -36.95 -28.93
N ASP A 145 -17.12 -37.91 -28.05
CA ASP A 145 -17.68 -39.21 -28.43
C ASP A 145 -19.07 -39.06 -29.06
N ASP A 146 -19.93 -38.21 -28.47
CA ASP A 146 -21.25 -37.86 -29.02
C ASP A 146 -21.14 -37.18 -30.40
N LYS A 147 -20.11 -36.35 -30.60
CA LYS A 147 -19.82 -35.70 -31.89
C LYS A 147 -19.02 -36.56 -32.86
N HIS A 148 -18.64 -37.77 -32.47
CA HIS A 148 -17.78 -38.69 -33.24
C HIS A 148 -16.44 -38.06 -33.67
N ILE A 149 -15.88 -37.16 -32.86
CA ILE A 149 -14.59 -36.54 -33.10
C ILE A 149 -13.49 -37.46 -32.55
N GLN A 150 -12.63 -37.97 -33.44
CA GLN A 150 -11.53 -38.86 -33.07
C GLN A 150 -10.26 -38.06 -32.79
N VAL A 151 -9.70 -38.27 -31.61
CA VAL A 151 -8.45 -37.63 -31.15
C VAL A 151 -7.28 -38.57 -31.40
N GLN A 152 -6.24 -38.12 -32.12
CA GLN A 152 -5.01 -38.88 -32.28
C GLN A 152 -4.08 -38.64 -31.08
N ALA A 153 -3.52 -39.70 -30.51
CA ALA A 153 -2.57 -39.59 -29.41
C ALA A 153 -1.28 -38.90 -29.87
N GLY A 154 -0.89 -37.81 -29.19
CA GLY A 154 0.32 -37.03 -29.48
C GLY A 154 0.12 -35.78 -30.34
N ASP A 155 -1.11 -35.37 -30.59
CA ASP A 155 -1.42 -34.13 -31.29
C ASP A 155 -1.34 -32.93 -30.32
N LYS A 156 -0.44 -31.99 -30.60
CA LYS A 156 -0.07 -30.84 -29.74
C LYS A 156 -1.27 -29.95 -29.38
N ARG A 157 -2.30 -29.94 -30.22
CA ARG A 157 -3.57 -29.24 -30.00
C ARG A 157 -4.34 -29.71 -28.76
N TRP A 158 -4.07 -30.94 -28.29
CA TRP A 158 -4.72 -31.50 -27.11
C TRP A 158 -4.03 -31.15 -25.81
N GLU A 159 -2.72 -30.91 -25.83
CA GLU A 159 -1.99 -30.34 -24.69
C GLU A 159 -2.51 -28.92 -24.43
N GLN A 160 -2.68 -28.12 -25.49
CA GLN A 160 -3.29 -26.79 -25.41
C GLN A 160 -4.74 -26.82 -24.92
N LEU A 161 -5.52 -27.84 -25.28
CA LEU A 161 -6.89 -27.98 -24.78
C LEU A 161 -6.93 -28.20 -23.27
N GLU A 162 -5.98 -28.96 -22.71
CA GLU A 162 -5.91 -29.18 -21.26
C GLU A 162 -5.63 -27.87 -20.52
N ASP A 163 -4.68 -27.07 -21.02
CA ASP A 163 -4.31 -25.78 -20.42
C ASP A 163 -5.46 -24.77 -20.50
N LEU A 164 -6.07 -24.62 -21.69
CA LEU A 164 -7.23 -23.74 -21.89
C LEU A 164 -8.42 -24.13 -21.00
N LEU A 165 -8.63 -25.44 -20.82
CA LEU A 165 -9.71 -25.95 -19.98
C LEU A 165 -9.44 -25.72 -18.49
N LEU A 166 -8.18 -25.72 -18.04
CA LEU A 166 -7.83 -25.42 -16.67
C LEU A 166 -7.95 -23.92 -16.35
N GLU A 167 -7.60 -23.05 -17.30
CA GLU A 167 -7.76 -21.60 -17.18
C GLU A 167 -9.23 -21.15 -17.28
N GLN A 168 -9.93 -21.53 -18.34
CA GLN A 168 -11.29 -21.04 -18.62
C GLN A 168 -12.37 -21.81 -17.85
N GLY A 169 -12.10 -23.08 -17.51
CA GLY A 169 -13.08 -23.98 -16.90
C GLY A 169 -14.18 -24.43 -17.87
N LEU A 170 -15.08 -25.29 -17.40
CA LEU A 170 -16.29 -25.65 -18.13
C LEU A 170 -17.53 -25.41 -17.27
N PRO A 171 -18.59 -24.81 -17.83
CA PRO A 171 -19.86 -24.68 -17.12
C PRO A 171 -20.46 -26.07 -16.92
N ILE A 172 -20.99 -26.32 -15.72
CA ILE A 172 -21.67 -27.59 -15.38
C ILE A 172 -23.21 -27.52 -15.53
N THR A 173 -23.72 -26.36 -15.94
CA THR A 173 -25.16 -26.08 -16.04
C THR A 173 -25.77 -26.72 -17.28
N VAL A 174 -27.03 -27.14 -17.17
CA VAL A 174 -27.79 -27.77 -18.27
C VAL A 174 -27.70 -26.95 -19.56
N GLY A 175 -27.30 -27.62 -20.64
CA GLY A 175 -27.25 -27.08 -22.00
C GLY A 175 -26.06 -26.15 -22.27
N LYS A 176 -25.12 -26.01 -21.33
CA LYS A 176 -23.97 -25.11 -21.45
C LYS A 176 -22.63 -25.83 -21.67
N VAL A 177 -22.53 -27.11 -21.31
CA VAL A 177 -21.31 -27.91 -21.50
C VAL A 177 -20.95 -28.01 -22.98
N GLU A 178 -21.88 -28.46 -23.82
CA GLU A 178 -21.62 -28.69 -25.24
C GLU A 178 -21.24 -27.40 -26.00
N PRO A 179 -21.95 -26.26 -25.85
CA PRO A 179 -21.52 -24.99 -26.45
C PRO A 179 -20.12 -24.55 -26.03
N ALA A 180 -19.78 -24.68 -24.74
CA ALA A 180 -18.47 -24.31 -24.24
C ALA A 180 -17.35 -25.20 -24.80
N VAL A 181 -17.59 -26.50 -24.92
CA VAL A 181 -16.63 -27.41 -25.56
C VAL A 181 -16.49 -27.10 -27.05
N ASN A 182 -17.58 -26.76 -27.75
CA ASN A 182 -17.51 -26.36 -29.16
C ASN A 182 -16.75 -25.04 -29.35
N GLU A 183 -16.88 -24.10 -28.42
CA GLU A 183 -16.14 -22.84 -28.42
C GLU A 183 -14.63 -23.11 -28.26
N LEU A 184 -14.24 -23.89 -27.25
CA LEU A 184 -12.85 -24.32 -27.06
C LEU A 184 -12.28 -25.05 -28.28
N LEU A 185 -13.04 -25.98 -28.85
CA LEU A 185 -12.64 -26.68 -30.07
C LEU A 185 -12.51 -25.71 -31.25
N SER A 186 -13.43 -24.76 -31.39
CA SER A 186 -13.37 -23.76 -32.46
C SER A 186 -12.10 -22.91 -32.35
N THR A 187 -11.73 -22.49 -31.13
CA THR A 187 -10.48 -21.77 -30.85
C THR A 187 -9.27 -22.59 -31.27
N ILE A 188 -9.22 -23.87 -30.89
CA ILE A 188 -8.14 -24.78 -31.29
C ILE A 188 -8.07 -24.99 -32.80
N TYR A 189 -9.22 -25.12 -33.47
CA TYR A 189 -9.25 -25.27 -34.93
C TYR A 189 -8.88 -23.98 -35.66
N THR A 190 -9.14 -22.81 -35.08
CA THR A 190 -8.76 -21.51 -35.67
C THR A 190 -7.30 -21.16 -35.42
N GLU A 191 -6.80 -21.41 -34.22
CA GLU A 191 -5.44 -21.05 -33.82
C GLU A 191 -4.41 -22.12 -34.23
N GLY A 192 -4.83 -23.39 -34.33
CA GLY A 192 -3.96 -24.50 -34.68
C GLY A 192 -2.78 -24.61 -33.70
N ASP A 193 -1.59 -24.88 -34.22
CA ASP A 193 -0.38 -25.05 -33.38
C ASP A 193 0.31 -23.71 -33.04
N ILE A 194 -0.22 -22.57 -33.51
CA ILE A 194 0.44 -21.26 -33.39
C ILE A 194 0.72 -20.84 -31.93
N PRO A 195 -0.22 -20.99 -30.97
CA PRO A 195 0.06 -20.61 -29.58
C PRO A 195 1.25 -21.37 -28.99
N HIS A 196 1.41 -22.66 -29.32
CA HIS A 196 2.53 -23.48 -28.87
C HIS A 196 3.86 -22.94 -29.41
N TYR A 197 3.91 -22.55 -30.68
CA TYR A 197 5.12 -21.97 -31.26
C TYR A 197 5.42 -20.55 -30.77
N VAL A 198 4.40 -19.79 -30.33
CA VAL A 198 4.62 -18.50 -29.64
C VAL A 198 5.30 -18.75 -28.29
N GLU A 199 4.83 -19.70 -27.51
CA GLU A 199 5.48 -20.06 -26.24
C GLU A 199 6.91 -20.57 -26.45
N GLN A 200 7.11 -21.51 -27.37
CA GLN A 200 8.46 -21.98 -27.70
C GLN A 200 9.38 -20.87 -28.21
N PHE A 201 8.85 -19.88 -28.93
CA PHE A 201 9.64 -18.72 -29.38
C PHE A 201 10.13 -17.89 -28.19
N VAL A 202 9.28 -17.68 -27.17
CA VAL A 202 9.63 -16.97 -25.94
C VAL A 202 10.63 -17.77 -25.10
N GLU A 203 10.41 -19.07 -24.91
CA GLU A 203 11.34 -19.95 -24.17
C GLU A 203 12.74 -20.01 -24.83
N ASN A 204 12.79 -19.99 -26.16
CA ASN A 204 14.05 -19.95 -26.91
C ASN A 204 14.81 -18.62 -26.70
N LEU A 205 14.10 -17.51 -26.46
CA LEU A 205 14.71 -16.23 -26.11
C LEU A 205 15.20 -16.23 -24.66
N GLU A 206 14.40 -16.76 -23.72
CA GLU A 206 14.78 -16.93 -22.31
C GLU A 206 16.04 -17.77 -22.15
N THR A 207 16.12 -18.89 -22.89
CA THR A 207 17.29 -19.78 -22.85
C THR A 207 18.55 -19.09 -23.36
N LYS A 208 18.43 -18.23 -24.38
CA LYS A 208 19.56 -17.44 -24.90
C LYS A 208 20.01 -16.36 -23.92
N GLU A 209 19.08 -15.69 -23.25
CA GLU A 209 19.38 -14.72 -22.19
C GLU A 209 20.07 -15.37 -20.99
N ALA A 210 19.58 -16.53 -20.54
CA ALA A 210 20.18 -17.29 -19.45
C ALA A 210 21.63 -17.73 -19.77
N ASN A 211 21.94 -17.96 -21.04
CA ASN A 211 23.28 -18.29 -21.52
C ASN A 211 24.16 -17.06 -21.78
N GLY A 212 23.68 -15.84 -21.51
CA GLY A 212 24.42 -14.59 -21.70
C GLY A 212 24.55 -14.15 -23.15
N GLU A 213 23.74 -14.71 -24.06
CA GLU A 213 23.67 -14.25 -25.45
C GLU A 213 22.80 -13.00 -25.56
N SER A 214 23.21 -12.04 -26.41
CA SER A 214 22.43 -10.84 -26.66
C SER A 214 21.18 -11.19 -27.49
N THR A 215 20.02 -11.19 -26.85
CA THR A 215 18.72 -11.25 -27.53
C THR A 215 18.29 -9.86 -28.01
N ILE A 216 17.44 -9.82 -29.03
CA ILE A 216 16.91 -8.56 -29.59
C ILE A 216 15.79 -7.99 -28.70
N LEU A 217 15.10 -8.87 -27.97
CA LEU A 217 14.00 -8.52 -27.08
C LEU A 217 14.17 -9.28 -25.75
N PRO A 218 13.98 -8.61 -24.59
CA PRO A 218 13.91 -9.27 -23.29
C PRO A 218 12.70 -10.19 -23.21
N SER A 219 12.82 -11.38 -22.62
CA SER A 219 11.67 -12.26 -22.38
C SER A 219 10.60 -11.63 -21.47
N SER A 220 11.01 -10.72 -20.58
CA SER A 220 10.13 -10.01 -19.64
C SER A 220 9.08 -9.13 -20.31
N VAL A 221 9.19 -8.87 -21.62
CA VAL A 221 8.24 -8.01 -22.35
C VAL A 221 7.07 -8.81 -22.94
N PHE A 222 7.12 -10.15 -22.89
CA PHE A 222 6.05 -11.02 -23.43
C PHE A 222 4.99 -11.31 -22.36
N THR A 223 4.11 -10.34 -22.11
CA THR A 223 2.92 -10.53 -21.25
C THR A 223 1.89 -11.45 -21.93
N THR A 224 0.97 -12.04 -21.15
CA THR A 224 -0.11 -12.88 -21.69
C THR A 224 -0.91 -12.20 -22.80
N ALA A 225 -1.19 -10.89 -22.64
CA ALA A 225 -1.90 -10.10 -23.64
C ALA A 225 -1.09 -9.92 -24.94
N ILE A 226 0.23 -9.72 -24.83
CA ILE A 226 1.11 -9.62 -26.00
C ILE A 226 1.22 -10.97 -26.71
N LYS A 227 1.34 -12.07 -25.97
CA LYS A 227 1.35 -13.43 -26.54
C LYS A 227 0.06 -13.74 -27.29
N GLN A 228 -1.11 -13.41 -26.73
CA GLN A 228 -2.38 -13.57 -27.43
C GLN A 228 -2.46 -12.68 -28.68
N GLY A 229 -2.06 -11.41 -28.59
CA GLY A 229 -2.02 -10.51 -29.76
C GLY A 229 -1.08 -10.99 -30.87
N MET A 230 0.02 -11.66 -30.50
CA MET A 230 0.92 -12.32 -31.45
C MET A 230 0.23 -13.51 -32.14
N THR A 231 -0.45 -14.38 -31.37
CA THR A 231 -1.23 -15.50 -31.89
C THR A 231 -2.29 -15.02 -32.88
N ASP A 232 -3.10 -14.03 -32.49
CA ASP A 232 -4.17 -13.47 -33.34
C ASP A 232 -3.62 -12.94 -34.66
N TYR A 233 -2.48 -12.25 -34.62
CA TYR A 233 -1.84 -11.71 -35.82
C TYR A 233 -1.25 -12.81 -36.72
N LEU A 234 -0.61 -13.83 -36.15
CA LEU A 234 -0.05 -14.95 -36.90
C LEU A 234 -1.14 -15.80 -37.57
N VAL A 235 -2.25 -16.02 -36.86
CA VAL A 235 -3.45 -16.69 -37.40
C VAL A 235 -4.06 -15.87 -38.53
N LYS A 236 -4.18 -14.54 -38.36
CA LYS A 236 -4.67 -13.62 -39.39
C LYS A 236 -3.78 -13.61 -40.64
N LEU A 237 -2.46 -13.74 -40.48
CA LEU A 237 -1.52 -13.88 -41.58
C LEU A 237 -1.58 -15.25 -42.26
N GLY A 238 -2.27 -16.23 -41.65
CA GLY A 238 -2.38 -17.60 -42.15
C GLY A 238 -1.04 -18.34 -42.10
N VAL A 239 -0.17 -17.99 -41.14
CA VAL A 239 1.12 -18.66 -40.96
C VAL A 239 0.85 -20.11 -40.56
N GLN A 240 1.48 -21.05 -41.24
CA GLN A 240 1.44 -22.48 -40.88
C GLN A 240 2.87 -22.99 -40.77
N ILE A 241 3.22 -23.49 -39.58
CA ILE A 241 4.55 -24.05 -39.31
C ILE A 241 4.49 -25.52 -39.71
N THR A 242 5.18 -25.87 -40.80
CA THR A 242 5.09 -27.21 -41.42
C THR A 242 6.24 -28.13 -41.01
N SER A 243 7.31 -27.58 -40.43
CA SER A 243 8.49 -28.32 -40.01
C SER A 243 9.10 -27.72 -38.74
N GLU A 244 9.26 -28.55 -37.71
CA GLU A 244 9.86 -28.17 -36.42
C GLU A 244 11.35 -27.81 -36.59
N SER A 245 12.06 -28.45 -37.52
CA SER A 245 13.46 -28.10 -37.82
C SER A 245 13.59 -26.69 -38.38
N ASP A 246 12.62 -26.25 -39.18
CA ASP A 246 12.66 -24.92 -39.81
C ASP A 246 12.31 -23.83 -38.80
N PHE A 247 11.46 -24.15 -37.82
CA PHE A 247 11.20 -23.31 -36.66
C PHE A 247 12.45 -23.11 -35.80
N THR A 248 13.12 -24.20 -35.39
CA THR A 248 14.35 -24.11 -34.57
C THR A 248 15.50 -23.38 -35.29
N ASN A 249 15.59 -23.52 -36.61
CA ASN A 249 16.57 -22.80 -37.43
C ASN A 249 16.22 -21.31 -37.64
N GLY A 250 15.10 -20.83 -37.09
CA GLY A 250 14.72 -19.43 -37.10
C GLY A 250 14.11 -18.94 -38.41
N VAL A 251 13.67 -19.84 -39.29
CA VAL A 251 13.05 -19.47 -40.59
C VAL A 251 11.80 -18.61 -40.40
N TYR A 252 11.10 -18.81 -39.28
CA TYR A 252 9.87 -18.09 -38.98
C TYR A 252 10.05 -16.86 -38.09
N ASN A 253 11.27 -16.57 -37.60
CA ASN A 253 11.51 -15.51 -36.61
C ASN A 253 10.99 -14.14 -37.07
N GLU A 254 11.07 -13.83 -38.36
CA GLU A 254 10.58 -12.57 -38.91
C GLU A 254 9.07 -12.40 -38.73
N TYR A 255 8.29 -13.49 -38.86
CA TYR A 255 6.85 -13.47 -38.62
C TYR A 255 6.53 -13.24 -37.14
N PHE A 256 7.28 -13.85 -36.22
CA PHE A 256 7.09 -13.68 -34.78
C PHE A 256 7.49 -12.27 -34.31
N PHE A 257 8.58 -11.70 -34.83
CA PHE A 257 8.95 -10.31 -34.54
C PHE A 257 7.94 -9.32 -35.12
N LEU A 258 7.39 -9.59 -36.32
CA LEU A 258 6.32 -8.77 -36.89
C LEU A 258 5.04 -8.85 -36.05
N ALA A 259 4.68 -10.06 -35.61
CA ALA A 259 3.54 -10.29 -34.73
C ALA A 259 3.69 -9.57 -33.40
N TYR A 260 4.89 -9.58 -32.82
CA TYR A 260 5.19 -8.84 -31.59
C TYR A 260 5.02 -7.34 -31.77
N ASN A 261 5.55 -6.77 -32.87
CA ASN A 261 5.41 -5.34 -33.15
C ASN A 261 3.95 -4.93 -33.38
N GLU A 262 3.15 -5.78 -34.02
CA GLU A 262 1.71 -5.52 -34.22
C GLU A 262 0.91 -5.72 -32.93
N ALA A 263 1.25 -6.70 -32.11
CA ALA A 263 0.67 -6.87 -30.77
C ALA A 263 0.97 -5.65 -29.89
N LEU A 264 2.20 -5.11 -29.93
CA LEU A 264 2.55 -3.85 -29.26
C LEU A 264 1.76 -2.66 -29.82
N LYS A 265 1.60 -2.57 -31.14
CA LYS A 265 0.79 -1.48 -31.72
C LYS A 265 -0.66 -1.60 -31.29
N ILE A 266 -1.27 -2.78 -31.31
CA ILE A 266 -2.67 -2.95 -30.89
C ILE A 266 -2.81 -2.65 -29.39
N ALA A 267 -1.88 -3.11 -28.57
CA ALA A 267 -1.83 -2.77 -27.14
C ALA A 267 -1.72 -1.25 -26.90
N ASN A 268 -1.05 -0.50 -27.79
CA ASN A 268 -0.87 0.96 -27.67
C ASN A 268 -1.90 1.80 -28.47
N VAL A 269 -2.55 1.24 -29.50
CA VAL A 269 -3.49 1.95 -30.42
C VAL A 269 -4.92 1.87 -29.90
N ALA A 270 -5.24 0.91 -29.02
CA ALA A 270 -6.56 0.80 -28.38
C ALA A 270 -6.92 1.99 -27.47
N GLU A 271 -6.00 2.94 -27.24
CA GLU A 271 -6.21 4.08 -26.35
C GLU A 271 -6.60 5.39 -27.07
N ASP A 272 -6.46 5.52 -28.40
CA ASP A 272 -6.82 6.77 -29.09
C ASP A 272 -8.22 6.71 -29.75
N PRO A 273 -9.23 7.40 -29.18
CA PRO A 273 -10.58 7.46 -29.76
C PRO A 273 -10.64 8.16 -31.12
N ILE A 274 -9.64 8.97 -31.49
CA ILE A 274 -9.58 9.67 -32.79
C ILE A 274 -9.27 8.70 -33.93
N ASP A 275 -8.41 7.71 -33.70
CA ASP A 275 -8.07 6.71 -34.71
C ASP A 275 -9.15 5.64 -34.83
N THR A 276 -9.83 5.30 -33.73
CA THR A 276 -11.04 4.45 -33.74
C THR A 276 -12.17 5.08 -34.55
N ALA A 277 -12.37 6.40 -34.45
CA ALA A 277 -13.37 7.14 -35.22
C ALA A 277 -13.10 7.19 -36.75
N ARG A 278 -11.86 6.92 -37.19
CA ARG A 278 -11.50 6.88 -38.61
C ARG A 278 -11.78 5.52 -39.27
N ILE A 279 -12.06 4.49 -38.48
CA ILE A 279 -12.35 3.13 -38.96
C ILE A 279 -13.88 2.93 -38.93
N LYS A 280 -14.47 2.65 -40.10
CA LYS A 280 -15.92 2.42 -40.21
C LYS A 280 -16.30 1.11 -39.51
N GLY A 281 -16.88 1.23 -38.32
CA GLY A 281 -17.27 0.09 -37.46
C GLY A 281 -16.32 -0.17 -36.28
N GLY A 282 -15.37 0.74 -35.98
CA GLY A 282 -14.57 0.66 -34.76
C GLY A 282 -15.44 0.92 -33.52
N GLU A 283 -15.48 -0.03 -32.60
CA GLU A 283 -16.05 0.16 -31.26
C GLU A 283 -14.97 0.66 -30.32
N THR A 284 -15.27 1.71 -29.54
CA THR A 284 -14.38 2.21 -28.48
C THR A 284 -14.39 1.19 -27.35
N THR A 285 -13.24 0.59 -27.04
CA THR A 285 -13.08 -0.38 -25.94
C THR A 285 -12.89 0.28 -24.57
N TRP A 286 -12.84 1.61 -24.51
CA TRP A 286 -12.71 2.34 -23.26
C TRP A 286 -13.96 2.19 -22.41
N ASP A 287 -13.81 1.61 -21.21
CA ASP A 287 -14.86 1.32 -20.24
C ASP A 287 -15.20 2.51 -19.33
N PHE A 288 -14.70 3.71 -19.67
CA PHE A 288 -14.77 4.93 -18.87
C PHE A 288 -14.04 4.86 -17.51
N SER A 289 -13.23 3.82 -17.28
CA SER A 289 -12.28 3.86 -16.18
C SER A 289 -11.25 4.95 -16.48
N VAL A 290 -11.05 5.82 -15.50
CA VAL A 290 -10.02 6.86 -15.56
C VAL A 290 -8.79 6.33 -14.83
N ASP A 291 -7.61 6.57 -15.39
CA ASP A 291 -6.39 6.48 -14.58
C ASP A 291 -6.55 7.48 -13.43
N THR A 292 -6.64 6.97 -12.21
CA THR A 292 -6.79 7.80 -11.02
C THR A 292 -5.46 8.42 -10.60
N PHE A 293 -4.36 8.12 -11.31
CA PHE A 293 -3.00 8.57 -11.02
C PHE A 293 -2.53 8.27 -9.59
N GLU A 294 -3.25 7.41 -8.87
CA GLU A 294 -2.99 7.08 -7.46
C GLU A 294 -1.54 6.58 -7.28
N SER A 295 -1.01 5.84 -8.25
CA SER A 295 0.36 5.33 -8.22
C SER A 295 1.46 6.39 -8.44
N ILE A 296 1.16 7.49 -9.14
CA ILE A 296 2.11 8.59 -9.41
C ILE A 296 2.05 9.62 -8.27
N GLU A 297 0.86 9.89 -7.73
CA GLU A 297 0.70 10.76 -6.57
C GLU A 297 1.27 10.12 -5.29
N GLU A 298 1.10 8.81 -5.08
CA GLU A 298 1.76 8.11 -3.95
C GLU A 298 3.30 8.16 -4.02
N GLN A 299 3.91 8.37 -5.20
CA GLN A 299 5.36 8.59 -5.36
C GLN A 299 5.81 10.02 -5.00
N GLY A 300 4.90 10.99 -4.89
CA GLY A 300 5.20 12.40 -4.64
C GLY A 300 5.43 12.78 -3.18
N VAL A 301 5.13 11.90 -2.22
CA VAL A 301 5.28 12.18 -0.79
C VAL A 301 6.69 11.84 -0.31
N SER A 302 7.38 12.83 0.26
CA SER A 302 8.70 12.66 0.89
C SER A 302 8.57 12.81 2.41
N PRO A 303 8.63 11.71 3.19
CA PRO A 303 8.55 11.75 4.65
C PRO A 303 9.63 12.64 5.28
N ASP A 304 10.84 12.63 4.71
CA ASP A 304 11.97 13.44 5.20
C ASP A 304 11.68 14.94 5.08
N ASN A 305 11.02 15.36 4.00
CA ASN A 305 10.61 16.76 3.81
C ASN A 305 9.62 17.19 4.91
N ILE A 306 8.68 16.33 5.25
CA ILE A 306 7.67 16.61 6.28
C ILE A 306 8.32 16.66 7.68
N LEU A 307 9.22 15.72 7.99
CA LEU A 307 9.97 15.72 9.24
C LEU A 307 10.84 16.96 9.40
N ALA A 308 11.51 17.39 8.33
CA ALA A 308 12.31 18.59 8.33
C ALA A 308 11.45 19.86 8.49
N ALA A 309 10.26 19.91 7.89
CA ALA A 309 9.30 20.98 8.14
C ALA A 309 8.81 21.02 9.59
N GLY A 310 8.60 19.86 10.22
CA GLY A 310 8.25 19.76 11.64
C GLY A 310 9.37 20.24 12.56
N ALA A 311 10.62 19.91 12.23
CA ALA A 311 11.79 20.44 12.92
C ALA A 311 11.91 21.97 12.75
N LEU A 312 11.64 22.49 11.56
CA LEU A 312 11.61 23.93 11.29
C LEU A 312 10.55 24.64 12.14
N ASP A 313 9.35 24.06 12.28
CA ASP A 313 8.29 24.63 13.12
C ASP A 313 8.68 24.64 14.60
N TYR A 314 9.32 23.56 15.06
CA TYR A 314 9.87 23.49 16.42
C TYR A 314 10.91 24.59 16.67
N ILE A 315 11.82 24.82 15.72
CA ILE A 315 12.82 25.88 15.81
C ILE A 315 12.16 27.25 15.81
N TYR A 316 11.15 27.48 14.98
CA TYR A 316 10.41 28.74 15.00
C TYR A 316 9.75 28.99 16.36
N CYS A 317 9.05 28.01 16.93
CA CYS A 317 8.38 28.15 18.22
C CYS A 317 9.36 28.35 19.39
N ILE A 318 10.40 27.52 19.51
CA ILE A 318 11.32 27.59 20.64
C ILE A 318 12.41 28.65 20.42
N GLY A 319 12.98 28.71 19.22
CA GLY A 319 14.05 29.64 18.87
C GLY A 319 13.57 31.08 18.79
N GLU A 320 12.57 31.35 17.94
CA GLU A 320 12.10 32.72 17.67
C GLU A 320 11.03 33.17 18.66
N ARG A 321 9.90 32.45 18.77
CA ARG A 321 8.77 32.92 19.61
C ARG A 321 9.09 32.91 21.10
N MET A 322 9.90 31.96 21.56
CA MET A 322 10.37 31.92 22.94
C MET A 322 11.68 32.71 23.15
N HIS A 323 12.24 33.30 22.09
CA HIS A 323 13.48 34.08 22.13
C HIS A 323 14.70 33.33 22.68
N VAL A 324 14.79 32.00 22.49
CA VAL A 324 15.92 31.20 23.02
C VAL A 324 17.25 31.64 22.41
N PHE A 325 17.28 32.00 21.12
CA PHE A 325 18.50 32.52 20.49
C PHE A 325 18.98 33.82 21.13
N ASP A 326 18.05 34.73 21.40
CA ASP A 326 18.33 36.03 22.01
C ASP A 326 18.76 35.89 23.48
N VAL A 327 18.10 35.00 24.22
CA VAL A 327 18.48 34.67 25.61
C VAL A 327 19.91 34.10 25.67
N ALA A 328 20.29 33.20 24.77
CA ALA A 328 21.65 32.68 24.73
C ALA A 328 22.68 33.79 24.40
N ASN A 329 22.35 34.71 23.49
CA ASN A 329 23.18 35.88 23.22
C ASN A 329 23.29 36.80 24.46
N ALA A 330 22.20 37.01 25.18
CA ALA A 330 22.17 37.82 26.39
C ALA A 330 23.04 37.19 27.51
N LEU A 331 23.00 35.87 27.68
CA LEU A 331 23.88 35.14 28.61
C LEU A 331 25.37 35.29 28.25
N VAL A 332 25.70 35.24 26.95
CA VAL A 332 27.07 35.52 26.47
C VAL A 332 27.50 36.95 26.82
N LEU A 333 26.61 37.94 26.64
CA LEU A 333 26.89 39.33 26.99
C LEU A 333 27.06 39.51 28.51
N ARG A 334 26.23 38.87 29.33
CA ARG A 334 26.37 38.86 30.80
C ARG A 334 27.70 38.26 31.25
N TRP A 335 28.13 37.17 30.62
CA TRP A 335 29.42 36.55 30.91
C TRP A 335 30.58 37.46 30.49
N ALA A 336 30.53 38.01 29.27
CA ALA A 336 31.55 38.94 28.77
C ALA A 336 31.65 40.23 29.60
N GLY A 337 30.52 40.70 30.16
CA GLY A 337 30.44 41.84 31.07
C GLY A 337 30.80 41.53 32.53
N GLY A 338 31.05 40.27 32.87
CA GLY A 338 31.36 39.83 34.24
C GLY A 338 30.18 39.83 35.21
N VAL A 339 28.95 39.96 34.71
CA VAL A 339 27.71 39.85 35.51
C VAL A 339 27.41 38.39 35.85
N LEU A 340 27.65 37.50 34.90
CA LEU A 340 27.55 36.06 35.09
C LEU A 340 28.96 35.50 35.29
N ASP A 341 29.27 35.07 36.51
CA ASP A 341 30.55 34.45 36.85
C ASP A 341 30.52 32.96 36.55
N VAL A 342 31.14 32.56 35.43
CA VAL A 342 31.30 31.15 35.04
C VAL A 342 32.77 30.80 35.12
N PRO A 343 33.15 29.80 35.94
CA PRO A 343 34.54 29.36 36.03
C PRO A 343 35.00 28.68 34.74
N ASP A 344 36.33 28.61 34.57
CA ASP A 344 36.94 27.91 33.44
C ASP A 344 36.44 26.45 33.36
N GLY A 345 35.95 26.05 32.19
CA GLY A 345 35.34 24.74 32.00
C GLY A 345 34.52 24.63 30.72
N THR A 346 33.66 23.61 30.68
CA THR A 346 32.82 23.30 29.51
C THR A 346 31.82 24.41 29.20
N THR A 347 31.20 25.03 30.22
CA THR A 347 30.23 26.12 30.06
C THR A 347 30.89 27.38 29.50
N ALA A 348 32.05 27.79 30.04
CA ALA A 348 32.82 28.92 29.53
C ALA A 348 33.26 28.70 28.07
N ALA A 349 33.71 27.47 27.74
CA ALA A 349 34.05 27.10 26.37
C ALA A 349 32.85 27.12 25.42
N ALA A 350 31.66 26.70 25.88
CA ALA A 350 30.42 26.74 25.11
C ALA A 350 29.97 28.19 24.84
N LEU A 351 29.95 29.05 25.87
CA LEU A 351 29.67 30.48 25.73
C LEU A 351 30.65 31.16 24.75
N TYR A 352 31.94 30.87 24.88
CA TYR A 352 32.96 31.42 23.98
C TYR A 352 32.78 30.94 22.53
N ARG A 353 32.54 29.64 22.32
CA ARG A 353 32.26 29.07 20.98
C ARG A 353 31.00 29.68 20.38
N TYR A 354 29.96 29.85 21.19
CA TYR A 354 28.71 30.49 20.77
C TYR A 354 28.94 31.92 20.31
N HIS A 355 29.73 32.70 21.06
CA HIS A 355 30.11 34.04 20.64
C HIS A 355 30.98 34.06 19.37
N LYS A 356 31.97 33.16 19.27
CA LYS A 356 33.00 33.18 18.22
C LYS A 356 32.45 32.77 16.85
N LEU A 357 31.60 31.76 16.81
CA LEU A 357 31.01 31.23 15.57
C LEU A 357 29.77 31.98 15.09
N ARG A 358 29.41 33.12 15.71
CA ARG A 358 28.18 33.87 15.38
C ARG A 358 28.05 34.26 13.90
N SER A 359 29.16 34.47 13.20
CA SER A 359 29.18 34.84 11.78
C SER A 359 29.08 33.65 10.84
N GLU A 360 29.25 32.43 11.36
CA GLU A 360 29.15 31.18 10.60
C GLU A 360 27.75 30.55 10.72
N ARG A 361 26.83 31.18 11.47
CA ARG A 361 25.46 30.69 11.69
C ARG A 361 24.45 31.51 10.91
N SER A 362 23.32 30.89 10.59
CA SER A 362 22.14 31.57 10.04
C SER A 362 21.74 32.80 10.86
N THR A 363 21.61 33.93 10.18
CA THR A 363 21.08 35.17 10.74
C THR A 363 19.57 35.06 11.02
N PRO A 364 19.01 35.88 11.93
CA PRO A 364 17.56 35.91 12.15
C PRO A 364 16.76 36.18 10.85
N GLN A 365 17.31 36.98 9.94
CA GLN A 365 16.70 37.27 8.65
C GLN A 365 16.68 36.05 7.73
N GLU A 366 17.78 35.29 7.67
CA GLU A 366 17.86 34.04 6.90
C GLU A 366 16.88 32.99 7.41
N ARG A 367 16.80 32.81 8.74
CA ARG A 367 15.81 31.91 9.35
C ARG A 367 14.38 32.38 9.08
N ALA A 368 14.11 33.68 9.22
CA ALA A 368 12.80 34.26 8.92
C ALA A 368 12.35 34.06 7.46
N MET A 369 13.28 34.13 6.50
CA MET A 369 13.01 33.77 5.11
C MET A 369 12.62 32.31 4.97
N LEU A 370 13.32 31.41 5.66
CA LEU A 370 13.06 29.98 5.61
C LEU A 370 11.69 29.63 6.22
N TYR A 371 11.35 30.18 7.39
CA TYR A 371 10.02 29.99 8.02
C TYR A 371 8.90 30.47 7.09
N ARG A 372 9.08 31.61 6.42
CA ARG A 372 8.08 32.14 5.51
C ARG A 372 7.96 31.34 4.22
N ARG A 373 9.08 30.87 3.68
CA ARG A 373 9.11 30.04 2.47
C ARG A 373 8.38 28.71 2.68
N VAL A 374 8.62 28.01 3.80
CA VAL A 374 8.11 26.64 4.02
C VAL A 374 6.77 26.63 4.76
N LEU A 375 6.61 27.45 5.80
CA LEU A 375 5.44 27.41 6.69
C LEU A 375 4.59 28.68 6.59
N ASN A 376 5.04 29.70 5.84
CA ASN A 376 4.45 31.04 5.80
C ASN A 376 4.20 31.62 7.21
N ARG A 377 5.16 31.39 8.11
CA ARG A 377 5.19 31.93 9.47
C ARG A 377 6.26 33.01 9.60
N GLY A 378 6.03 33.97 10.48
CA GLY A 378 6.94 35.07 10.78
C GLY A 378 6.90 36.21 9.75
N GLY A 379 7.64 37.29 10.05
CA GLY A 379 7.65 38.53 9.26
C GLY A 379 8.80 38.67 8.25
N GLY A 380 9.52 37.59 7.92
CA GLY A 380 10.70 37.65 7.04
C GLY A 380 10.38 38.16 5.64
N GLN A 381 11.25 38.98 5.05
CA GLN A 381 11.09 39.43 3.66
C GLN A 381 11.75 38.42 2.72
N LEU A 382 10.98 37.85 1.79
CA LEU A 382 11.51 36.91 0.80
C LEU A 382 12.29 37.62 -0.30
N LEU A 383 13.26 36.91 -0.88
CA LEU A 383 13.96 37.34 -2.09
C LEU A 383 13.00 37.30 -3.30
N SER A 384 13.27 38.10 -4.34
CA SER A 384 12.38 38.30 -5.49
C SER A 384 11.92 37.02 -6.20
N ASN A 385 12.69 35.94 -6.10
CA ASN A 385 12.42 34.65 -6.75
C ASN A 385 11.97 33.56 -5.77
N MET A 386 11.79 33.88 -4.49
CA MET A 386 11.29 32.96 -3.48
C MET A 386 9.79 33.18 -3.30
N VAL A 387 9.04 32.08 -3.31
CA VAL A 387 7.58 32.09 -3.12
C VAL A 387 7.27 31.61 -1.70
N ALA A 388 6.35 32.30 -1.02
CA ALA A 388 5.85 31.88 0.29
C ALA A 388 4.85 30.74 0.14
N ASN A 389 4.85 29.80 1.07
CA ASN A 389 3.85 28.73 1.12
C ASN A 389 2.51 29.25 1.68
N GLU A 390 1.75 29.98 0.88
CA GLU A 390 0.48 30.57 1.31
C GLU A 390 -0.59 29.53 1.70
N ASP A 391 -0.47 28.30 1.18
CA ASP A 391 -1.41 27.23 1.44
C ASP A 391 -1.24 26.56 2.81
N PHE A 392 -0.01 26.47 3.33
CA PHE A 392 0.24 25.75 4.58
C PHE A 392 -0.61 26.22 5.77
N PRO A 393 -0.72 27.52 6.08
CA PRO A 393 -1.54 27.97 7.21
C PRO A 393 -3.01 27.51 7.09
N ARG A 394 -3.56 27.55 5.88
CA ARG A 394 -4.94 27.12 5.58
C ARG A 394 -5.09 25.60 5.76
N LEU A 395 -4.16 24.82 5.21
CA LEU A 395 -4.17 23.35 5.30
C LEU A 395 -3.97 22.87 6.74
N TRP A 396 -3.06 23.51 7.48
CA TRP A 396 -2.83 23.22 8.89
C TRP A 396 -4.06 23.53 9.75
N HIS A 397 -4.69 24.69 9.54
CA HIS A 397 -5.92 25.05 10.24
C HIS A 397 -7.07 24.09 9.92
N GLN A 398 -7.19 23.67 8.66
CA GLN A 398 -8.17 22.67 8.23
C GLN A 398 -7.98 21.34 8.98
N LEU A 399 -6.75 20.82 9.04
CA LEU A 399 -6.46 19.58 9.79
C LEU A 399 -6.88 19.71 11.27
N MET A 400 -6.50 20.80 11.92
CA MET A 400 -6.81 21.02 13.34
C MET A 400 -8.30 21.18 13.60
N SER A 401 -9.03 21.81 12.68
CA SER A 401 -10.48 21.93 12.74
C SER A 401 -11.19 20.58 12.57
N GLU A 402 -10.75 19.76 11.62
CA GLU A 402 -11.29 18.41 11.43
C GLU A 402 -11.01 17.50 12.65
N VAL A 403 -9.84 17.65 13.28
CA VAL A 403 -9.53 16.95 14.55
C VAL A 403 -10.48 17.40 15.66
N ALA A 404 -10.67 18.72 15.84
CA ALA A 404 -11.56 19.23 16.87
C ALA A 404 -13.02 18.77 16.67
N GLU A 405 -13.49 18.77 15.42
CA GLU A 405 -14.82 18.24 15.06
C GLU A 405 -14.93 16.73 15.27
N TYR A 406 -13.87 15.97 14.96
CA TYR A 406 -13.82 14.53 15.24
C TYR A 406 -13.93 14.25 16.73
N ILE A 407 -13.17 14.94 17.58
CA ILE A 407 -13.21 14.79 19.04
C ILE A 407 -14.62 15.13 19.55
N ARG A 408 -15.20 16.26 19.12
CA ARG A 408 -16.55 16.67 19.51
C ARG A 408 -17.60 15.61 19.14
N LYS A 409 -17.50 15.01 17.95
CA LYS A 409 -18.40 13.93 17.50
C LYS A 409 -18.19 12.66 18.32
N ALA A 410 -16.95 12.28 18.59
CA ALA A 410 -16.59 11.08 19.34
C ALA A 410 -17.04 11.16 20.81
N GLU A 411 -16.95 12.34 21.43
CA GLU A 411 -17.46 12.57 22.79
C GLU A 411 -18.99 12.62 22.86
N GLY A 412 -19.64 13.15 21.81
CA GLY A 412 -21.10 13.23 21.71
C GLY A 412 -21.80 11.90 21.41
N SER A 413 -21.08 10.92 20.87
CA SER A 413 -21.61 9.58 20.62
C SER A 413 -21.75 8.75 21.91
N TYR A 414 -22.90 8.84 22.57
CA TYR A 414 -23.23 8.05 23.76
C TYR A 414 -23.46 6.54 23.50
N SER A 415 -23.52 6.12 22.23
CA SER A 415 -23.71 4.71 21.85
C SER A 415 -22.42 4.13 21.32
N ALA A 416 -22.02 2.95 21.85
CA ALA A 416 -20.83 2.20 21.45
C ALA A 416 -20.80 1.79 19.96
N GLU A 417 -21.88 2.02 19.22
CA GLU A 417 -22.05 1.69 17.79
C GLU A 417 -21.91 2.90 16.86
N SER A 418 -21.73 4.14 17.36
CA SER A 418 -21.59 5.30 16.50
C SER A 418 -20.14 5.43 16.00
N TRP A 419 -19.87 4.85 14.83
CA TRP A 419 -18.60 5.02 14.13
C TRP A 419 -18.48 6.47 13.62
N VAL A 420 -17.51 7.21 14.15
CA VAL A 420 -17.13 8.53 13.60
C VAL A 420 -16.16 8.31 12.44
N SER A 421 -16.46 8.88 11.27
CA SER A 421 -15.60 8.75 10.09
C SER A 421 -14.26 9.48 10.30
N LYS A 422 -13.17 8.79 9.97
CA LYS A 422 -11.79 9.32 9.97
C LYS A 422 -11.40 9.96 8.63
N ALA A 423 -12.22 9.79 7.59
CA ALA A 423 -11.90 10.21 6.22
C ALA A 423 -11.55 11.71 6.07
N PRO A 424 -12.23 12.66 6.73
CA PRO A 424 -11.87 14.08 6.61
C PRO A 424 -10.46 14.39 7.11
N ILE A 425 -10.05 13.75 8.21
CA ILE A 425 -8.70 13.88 8.77
C ILE A 425 -7.68 13.28 7.80
N TYR A 426 -7.97 12.11 7.22
CA TYR A 426 -7.08 11.44 6.27
C TYR A 426 -6.85 12.31 5.02
N GLN A 427 -7.91 12.90 4.47
CA GLN A 427 -7.78 13.81 3.32
C GLN A 427 -6.98 15.07 3.68
N ALA A 428 -7.28 15.72 4.81
CA ALA A 428 -6.52 16.89 5.26
C ALA A 428 -5.04 16.58 5.47
N THR A 429 -4.73 15.37 5.92
CA THR A 429 -3.36 14.87 6.11
C THR A 429 -2.64 14.68 4.79
N LYS A 430 -3.27 14.03 3.80
CA LYS A 430 -2.69 13.86 2.45
C LYS A 430 -2.38 15.22 1.80
N ASN A 431 -3.30 16.18 1.90
CA ASN A 431 -3.09 17.52 1.37
C ASN A 431 -1.85 18.20 1.98
N LEU A 432 -1.63 18.03 3.29
CA LEU A 432 -0.42 18.52 3.97
C LEU A 432 0.84 17.76 3.54
N GLN A 433 0.76 16.43 3.38
CA GLN A 433 1.88 15.62 2.90
C GLN A 433 2.39 16.13 1.54
N TYR A 434 1.48 16.40 0.60
CA TYR A 434 1.84 16.93 -0.72
C TYR A 434 2.46 18.32 -0.64
N ASN A 435 1.80 19.26 0.05
CA ASN A 435 2.28 20.63 0.17
C ASN A 435 3.68 20.71 0.82
N LEU A 436 3.92 19.95 1.88
CA LEU A 436 5.22 19.95 2.57
C LEU A 436 6.29 19.21 1.76
N SER A 437 5.92 18.17 1.01
CA SER A 437 6.85 17.47 0.13
C SER A 437 7.34 18.35 -1.00
N GLU A 438 6.50 19.25 -1.52
CA GLU A 438 6.86 20.20 -2.57
C GLU A 438 7.69 21.38 -2.04
N THR A 439 7.29 21.95 -0.91
CA THR A 439 7.86 23.22 -0.41
C THR A 439 9.14 23.03 0.41
N MET A 440 9.26 21.93 1.15
CA MET A 440 10.45 21.62 1.96
C MET A 440 11.49 20.84 1.13
N THR A 441 12.14 21.55 0.19
CA THR A 441 13.06 20.95 -0.79
C THR A 441 14.39 21.72 -0.92
N GLY A 442 15.40 21.00 -1.42
CA GLY A 442 16.72 21.55 -1.73
C GLY A 442 17.50 21.95 -0.48
N MET A 443 18.09 23.17 -0.49
CA MET A 443 18.96 23.67 0.59
C MET A 443 18.26 23.81 1.95
N ALA A 444 16.92 23.86 1.96
CA ALA A 444 16.13 24.00 3.19
C ALA A 444 16.46 22.90 4.22
N HIS A 445 16.71 21.66 3.77
CA HIS A 445 17.09 20.54 4.65
C HIS A 445 18.36 20.79 5.45
N LEU A 446 19.40 21.29 4.76
CA LEU A 446 20.67 21.60 5.40
C LEU A 446 20.53 22.79 6.35
N GLN A 447 19.79 23.82 5.95
CA GLN A 447 19.52 24.97 6.81
C GLN A 447 18.77 24.59 8.08
N VAL A 448 17.73 23.77 8.00
CA VAL A 448 17.02 23.27 9.19
C VAL A 448 17.95 22.48 10.12
N THR A 449 18.84 21.67 9.55
CA THR A 449 19.80 20.90 10.35
C THR A 449 20.78 21.82 11.07
N GLU A 450 21.28 22.85 10.39
CA GLU A 450 22.15 23.87 10.95
C GLU A 450 21.44 24.68 12.05
N ASP A 451 20.22 25.16 11.77
CA ASP A 451 19.40 25.94 12.70
C ASP A 451 19.01 25.12 13.94
N TYR A 452 18.74 23.82 13.77
CA TYR A 452 18.47 22.92 14.89
C TYR A 452 19.72 22.71 15.76
N ALA A 453 20.88 22.52 15.14
CA ALA A 453 22.15 22.42 15.87
C ALA A 453 22.43 23.72 16.63
N HIS A 454 22.20 24.88 16.01
CA HIS A 454 22.31 26.18 16.66
C HIS A 454 21.36 26.29 17.87
N LEU A 455 20.10 25.87 17.72
CA LEU A 455 19.14 25.86 18.81
C LEU A 455 19.58 24.96 19.96
N GLN A 456 20.12 23.77 19.67
CA GLN A 456 20.63 22.88 20.71
C GLN A 456 21.83 23.47 21.44
N GLU A 457 22.77 24.10 20.74
CA GLU A 457 23.88 24.81 21.40
C GLU A 457 23.37 25.92 22.34
N ALA A 458 22.35 26.67 21.93
CA ALA A 458 21.72 27.70 22.75
C ALA A 458 21.06 27.09 24.01
N LEU A 459 20.30 26.00 23.83
CA LEU A 459 19.66 25.30 24.95
C LEU A 459 20.69 24.67 25.90
N ASP A 460 21.80 24.15 25.40
CA ASP A 460 22.87 23.56 26.22
C ASP A 460 23.56 24.60 27.09
N ILE A 461 23.73 25.83 26.59
CA ILE A 461 24.20 26.97 27.39
C ILE A 461 23.21 27.29 28.51
N ILE A 462 21.92 27.36 28.20
CA ILE A 462 20.87 27.69 29.19
C ILE A 462 20.73 26.57 30.23
N LYS A 463 20.94 25.32 29.82
CA LYS A 463 20.93 24.12 30.69
C LYS A 463 22.15 23.99 31.59
N ALA A 464 23.21 24.77 31.38
CA ALA A 464 24.41 24.62 32.17
C ALA A 464 24.13 24.89 33.66
N ASP A 465 24.66 24.04 34.55
CA ASP A 465 24.39 24.09 36.00
C ASP A 465 24.57 25.50 36.59
N TYR A 466 25.65 26.19 36.22
CA TYR A 466 25.91 27.56 36.67
C TYR A 466 24.79 28.54 36.27
N VAL A 467 24.27 28.42 35.04
CA VAL A 467 23.17 29.26 34.55
C VAL A 467 21.86 28.92 35.27
N LEU A 468 21.59 27.63 35.49
CA LEU A 468 20.41 27.17 36.21
C LEU A 468 20.41 27.60 37.68
N THR A 469 21.54 27.53 38.37
CA THR A 469 21.63 28.01 39.77
C THR A 469 21.46 29.52 39.85
N SER A 470 21.97 30.28 38.88
CA SER A 470 21.85 31.75 38.87
C SER A 470 20.45 32.24 38.49
N TYR A 471 19.78 31.61 37.52
CA TYR A 471 18.56 32.15 36.89
C TYR A 471 17.40 31.15 36.79
N GLY A 472 17.58 29.88 37.14
CA GLY A 472 16.56 28.84 37.02
C GLY A 472 15.50 28.86 38.14
N GLY A 473 15.59 29.81 39.06
CA GLY A 473 14.70 29.93 40.22
C GLY A 473 14.74 28.71 41.15
N ARG A 474 13.69 28.55 41.96
CA ARG A 474 13.65 27.48 42.99
C ARG A 474 13.66 26.05 42.44
N ARG A 475 13.25 25.88 41.18
CA ARG A 475 13.15 24.56 40.53
C ARG A 475 14.30 24.30 39.56
N GLU A 476 15.24 25.23 39.44
CA GLU A 476 16.37 25.16 38.50
C GLU A 476 15.91 24.77 37.08
N SER A 477 14.86 25.43 36.62
CA SER A 477 14.20 25.13 35.34
C SER A 477 14.76 26.01 34.23
N ILE A 478 15.16 25.38 33.13
CA ILE A 478 15.61 26.03 31.87
C ILE A 478 14.60 27.09 31.43
N TRP A 479 13.31 26.79 31.52
CA TRP A 479 12.25 27.70 31.09
C TRP A 479 12.16 28.93 31.96
N THR A 480 12.43 28.79 33.26
CA THR A 480 12.48 29.92 34.19
C THR A 480 13.69 30.81 33.89
N VAL A 481 14.83 30.22 33.46
CA VAL A 481 15.97 31.01 32.96
C VAL A 481 15.55 31.84 31.75
N VAL A 482 14.89 31.22 30.76
CA VAL A 482 14.44 31.91 29.55
C VAL A 482 13.50 33.06 29.89
N GLU A 483 12.49 32.83 30.74
CA GLU A 483 11.54 33.86 31.18
C GLU A 483 12.24 35.00 31.94
N GLN A 484 13.16 34.67 32.85
CA GLN A 484 13.84 35.66 33.67
C GLN A 484 14.81 36.51 32.84
N VAL A 485 15.65 35.87 32.01
CA VAL A 485 16.63 36.58 31.17
C VAL A 485 15.91 37.40 30.10
N ALA A 486 14.87 36.86 29.47
CA ALA A 486 14.06 37.63 28.50
C ALA A 486 13.42 38.86 29.15
N LYS A 487 12.91 38.72 30.38
CA LYS A 487 12.33 39.85 31.12
C LYS A 487 13.36 40.90 31.51
N GLU A 488 14.52 40.48 31.98
CA GLU A 488 15.56 41.38 32.49
C GLU A 488 16.35 42.08 31.37
N ASP A 489 16.74 41.34 30.31
CA ASP A 489 17.62 41.86 29.26
C ASP A 489 16.87 42.30 28.00
N LEU A 490 15.80 41.59 27.63
CA LEU A 490 15.03 41.90 26.42
C LEU A 490 13.81 42.77 26.73
N GLY A 491 13.41 42.89 28.00
CA GLY A 491 12.21 43.63 28.42
C GLY A 491 10.90 42.95 28.01
N ILE A 492 10.94 41.67 27.63
CA ILE A 492 9.78 40.93 27.09
C ILE A 492 9.33 39.89 28.12
N MET A 493 8.01 39.74 28.30
CA MET A 493 7.44 38.62 29.06
C MET A 493 7.09 37.49 28.10
N VAL A 494 7.70 36.32 28.30
CA VAL A 494 7.48 35.14 27.46
C VAL A 494 6.65 34.12 28.23
N SER A 495 5.54 33.67 27.66
CA SER A 495 4.75 32.56 28.22
C SER A 495 5.32 31.22 27.73
N SER A 496 6.27 30.64 28.49
CA SER A 496 7.03 29.48 28.01
C SER A 496 6.21 28.20 27.90
N ALA A 497 5.21 28.00 28.77
CA ALA A 497 4.46 26.75 28.83
C ALA A 497 3.58 26.48 27.60
N PRO A 498 2.73 27.42 27.13
CA PRO A 498 1.95 27.23 25.91
C PRO A 498 2.82 27.07 24.66
N ILE A 499 3.86 27.90 24.52
CA ILE A 499 4.79 27.82 23.37
C ILE A 499 5.46 26.45 23.31
N ARG A 500 5.92 25.92 24.47
CA ARG A 500 6.55 24.61 24.54
C ARG A 500 5.58 23.49 24.16
N THR A 501 4.35 23.52 24.69
CA THR A 501 3.34 22.52 24.35
C THR A 501 3.04 22.56 22.86
N SER A 502 2.85 23.75 22.28
CA SER A 502 2.69 23.92 20.83
C SER A 502 3.88 23.34 20.05
N ALA A 503 5.12 23.61 20.46
CA ALA A 503 6.28 23.13 19.73
C ALA A 503 6.41 21.59 19.77
N VAL A 504 6.25 20.99 20.95
CA VAL A 504 6.43 19.56 21.15
C VAL A 504 5.29 18.77 20.51
N GLU A 505 4.05 19.14 20.81
CA GLU A 505 2.88 18.43 20.31
C GLU A 505 2.67 18.69 18.81
N GLY A 506 2.99 19.90 18.33
CA GLY A 506 3.01 20.22 16.90
C GLY A 506 4.00 19.34 16.13
N ASN A 507 5.23 19.16 16.65
CA ASN A 507 6.21 18.26 16.03
C ASN A 507 5.73 16.80 16.00
N LYS A 508 5.04 16.31 17.04
CA LYS A 508 4.43 14.96 16.99
C LYS A 508 3.35 14.86 15.90
N VAL A 509 2.59 15.92 15.66
CA VAL A 509 1.64 15.96 14.55
C VAL A 509 2.38 15.87 13.21
N PHE A 510 3.47 16.61 13.00
CA PHE A 510 4.30 16.46 11.79
C PHE A 510 4.87 15.04 11.63
N GLN A 511 5.31 14.41 12.72
CA GLN A 511 5.76 13.02 12.69
C GLN A 511 4.64 12.06 12.27
N TRP A 512 3.42 12.28 12.75
CA TRP A 512 2.27 11.50 12.32
C TRP A 512 1.95 11.72 10.83
N ILE A 513 1.95 12.97 10.37
CA ILE A 513 1.75 13.31 8.94
C ILE A 513 2.84 12.63 8.08
N SER A 514 4.09 12.60 8.52
CA SER A 514 5.19 11.98 7.76
C SER A 514 5.03 10.47 7.58
N ASN A 515 4.50 9.78 8.59
CA ASN A 515 4.32 8.32 8.61
C ASN A 515 2.89 7.90 8.20
N PHE A 516 2.05 8.85 7.82
CA PHE A 516 0.66 8.58 7.51
C PHE A 516 0.55 7.79 6.20
N ASN A 517 -0.03 6.61 6.29
CA ASN A 517 -0.46 5.80 5.15
C ASN A 517 -1.84 5.22 5.47
N GLU A 518 -2.85 5.61 4.68
CA GLU A 518 -4.26 5.30 4.89
C GLU A 518 -4.54 3.80 5.09
N GLY A 519 -3.85 2.92 4.36
CA GLY A 519 -4.05 1.47 4.43
C GLY A 519 -3.45 0.79 5.68
N SER A 520 -2.65 1.52 6.48
CA SER A 520 -1.87 0.94 7.58
C SER A 520 -2.03 1.66 8.92
N VAL A 521 -2.95 2.61 9.04
CA VAL A 521 -3.14 3.39 10.28
C VAL A 521 -3.68 2.51 11.40
N GLN A 522 -2.86 2.26 12.42
CA GLN A 522 -3.28 1.60 13.66
C GLN A 522 -4.09 2.55 14.55
N ASP A 523 -5.12 2.02 15.22
CA ASP A 523 -5.98 2.81 16.12
C ASP A 523 -5.21 3.48 17.26
N SER A 524 -4.24 2.79 17.86
CA SER A 524 -3.37 3.33 18.92
C SER A 524 -2.56 4.55 18.45
N SER A 525 -2.01 4.47 17.23
CA SER A 525 -1.28 5.58 16.62
C SER A 525 -2.20 6.75 16.33
N PHE A 526 -3.42 6.48 15.87
CA PHE A 526 -4.41 7.52 15.59
C PHE A 526 -4.85 8.25 16.88
N GLN A 527 -5.10 7.52 17.97
CA GLN A 527 -5.43 8.13 19.27
C GLN A 527 -4.28 8.98 19.82
N SER A 528 -3.03 8.54 19.65
CA SER A 528 -1.85 9.31 20.04
C SER A 528 -1.73 10.62 19.26
N PHE A 529 -2.04 10.58 17.96
CA PHE A 529 -2.13 11.76 17.12
C PHE A 529 -3.23 12.71 17.59
N LEU A 530 -4.45 12.22 17.84
CA LEU A 530 -5.55 13.04 18.32
C LEU A 530 -5.21 13.77 19.62
N SER A 531 -4.62 13.06 20.59
CA SER A 531 -4.20 13.66 21.86
C SER A 531 -3.13 14.75 21.67
N SER A 532 -2.19 14.55 20.74
CA SER A 532 -1.15 15.55 20.43
C SER A 532 -1.76 16.78 19.75
N ALA A 533 -2.64 16.58 18.77
CA ALA A 533 -3.32 17.65 18.06
C ALA A 533 -4.26 18.45 18.98
N GLU A 534 -5.00 17.79 19.87
CA GLU A 534 -5.84 18.44 20.88
C GLU A 534 -5.00 19.33 21.82
N ALA A 535 -3.90 18.79 22.35
CA ALA A 535 -2.99 19.54 23.22
C ALA A 535 -2.38 20.75 22.49
N TRP A 536 -2.08 20.62 21.20
CA TRP A 536 -1.62 21.72 20.35
C TRP A 536 -2.70 22.80 20.19
N ILE A 537 -3.94 22.42 19.90
CA ILE A 537 -5.08 23.34 19.72
C ILE A 537 -5.31 24.15 21.00
N ILE A 538 -5.32 23.48 22.17
CA ILE A 538 -5.49 24.14 23.47
C ILE A 538 -4.35 25.12 23.75
N ALA A 539 -3.11 24.72 23.42
CA ALA A 539 -1.95 25.58 23.60
C ALA A 539 -2.02 26.84 22.73
N GLN A 540 -2.43 26.72 21.46
CA GLN A 540 -2.60 27.87 20.57
C GLN A 540 -3.72 28.81 21.03
N ALA A 541 -4.87 28.27 21.43
CA ALA A 541 -5.97 29.08 21.95
C ALA A 541 -5.53 29.91 23.17
N SER A 542 -4.75 29.31 24.07
CA SER A 542 -4.19 30.00 25.25
C SER A 542 -3.22 31.14 24.87
N MET A 543 -2.61 31.08 23.69
CA MET A 543 -1.65 32.08 23.20
C MET A 543 -2.34 33.22 22.44
N GLU A 544 -3.46 32.93 21.76
CA GLU A 544 -4.29 33.95 21.11
C GLU A 544 -5.09 34.80 22.12
N GLU A 545 -5.51 34.20 23.24
CA GLU A 545 -6.18 34.93 24.33
C GLU A 545 -5.27 35.95 25.02
N ASP A 546 -3.96 35.68 25.11
CA ASP A 546 -2.96 36.57 25.74
C ASP A 546 -2.67 37.83 24.89
N ASP A 547 -2.76 37.73 23.55
CA ASP A 547 -2.58 38.86 22.62
C ASP A 547 -3.78 39.83 22.63
N GLY A 548 -4.95 39.37 23.09
CA GLY A 548 -6.17 40.16 23.21
C GLY A 548 -6.28 41.04 24.47
N SER A 549 -5.34 40.94 25.42
CA SER A 549 -5.46 41.59 26.75
C SER A 549 -4.69 42.93 26.90
N PHE A 550 -4.01 43.44 25.87
CA PHE A 550 -3.31 44.72 25.93
C PHE A 550 -3.54 45.56 24.66
N GLY A 551 -4.76 46.09 24.48
CA GLY A 551 -4.99 47.05 23.39
C GLY A 551 -6.44 47.31 23.00
N ARG A 552 -7.37 47.38 23.96
CA ARG A 552 -8.70 47.93 23.68
C ARG A 552 -9.18 48.75 24.86
N ASP A 553 -8.71 49.99 24.92
CA ASP A 553 -9.42 51.13 25.50
C ASP A 553 -8.72 52.41 25.05
N GLY A 554 -9.42 53.22 24.23
CA GLY A 554 -8.91 54.50 23.77
C GLY A 554 -9.61 55.08 22.54
N ASP A 555 -10.92 54.88 22.38
CA ASP A 555 -11.70 55.78 21.53
C ASP A 555 -11.63 57.20 22.12
N GLY A 556 -10.84 58.05 21.48
CA GLY A 556 -10.76 59.48 21.72
C GLY A 556 -10.57 60.19 20.40
N MET A 557 -11.69 60.59 19.79
CA MET A 557 -11.73 61.55 18.70
C MET A 557 -10.85 62.76 19.00
N ASP A 558 -10.07 63.21 18.03
CA ASP A 558 -10.20 64.59 17.52
C ASP A 558 -9.42 64.74 16.20
N ASP A 559 -10.19 65.05 15.16
CA ASP A 559 -9.73 65.65 13.92
C ASP A 559 -8.98 66.95 14.22
N MET A 560 -7.72 67.09 13.78
CA MET A 560 -7.17 68.37 13.32
C MET A 560 -5.97 68.16 12.40
N ASP A 561 -6.23 68.51 11.14
CA ASP A 561 -5.45 69.36 10.24
C ASP A 561 -3.96 69.08 10.00
N GLY A 562 -3.66 69.03 8.70
CA GLY A 562 -2.36 68.72 8.16
C GLY A 562 -1.30 69.78 8.43
N MET A 563 -0.07 69.31 8.37
CA MET A 563 1.11 70.06 7.97
C MET A 563 2.04 69.06 7.28
N ASP A 564 2.19 69.25 5.97
CA ASP A 564 3.47 69.03 5.30
C ASP A 564 4.56 69.73 6.13
N ASP A 565 5.67 69.05 6.37
CA ASP A 565 6.98 69.70 6.28
C ASP A 565 8.11 68.64 6.27
N ASP A 566 8.99 68.85 5.31
CA ASP A 566 10.28 68.23 5.08
C ASP A 566 11.10 68.08 6.37
N PHE A 567 11.85 66.98 6.53
CA PHE A 567 13.20 67.03 7.13
C PHE A 567 14.02 65.75 6.86
N ASP A 568 14.78 65.80 5.77
CA ASP A 568 16.24 65.61 5.71
C ASP A 568 16.96 64.73 6.76
N ASP A 569 17.68 63.76 6.19
CA ASP A 569 19.10 63.45 6.40
C ASP A 569 19.57 62.96 7.78
N TRP A 570 20.86 62.58 7.80
CA TRP A 570 21.74 62.17 8.91
C TRP A 570 22.12 60.69 8.94
N ASP A 571 23.17 60.42 8.14
CA ASP A 571 24.39 59.60 8.39
C ASP A 571 24.26 58.16 8.92
#